data_AF-A0A5S3WJM9-F1
#
_entry.id   AF-A0A5S3WJM9-F1
#
_cell.length_a   1.000
_cell.length_b   1.000
_cell.length_c   1.000
_cell.angle_alpha   90.00
_cell.angle_beta   90.00
_cell.angle_gamma   90.00
#
_symmetry.space_group_name_H-M   'P 1'
#
loop_
_entity.id
_entity.type
_entity.pdbx_description
1 polymer ?
#
loop_
_entity_poly.entity_id
_entity_poly.type
_entity_poly.pdbx_seq_one_letter_code
_entity_poly.pdbx_strand_id
1 'polypeptide(L)'
;MLSGTLIFTGCKTLPQPPEKHRETHLPCWIQSPKQAEQLGFIGTAAPFSAIPNGSELASRTRALKKLAAYHAIQLQRSDLQGVTPDEPTQVLSSGHTVYYSAPFNTQDTQYSYVSFMPLKESANCPVRPCDFTLCQPAWLCENEQRNQVLGVSYYTVSPHQQISVSERNAKAVASFLLQARVNATEYLQERAINRDGTLRHEINFNRNGKVTAQGVPTRLALHQSCQYGSTLIGLYRPNALEAISIPTTSALADMKRSGHLVLGAFGEDGTMTSDNLLSTAIKLAIQDALTELAKNKGITIDAQVEVKHHQGQYLLTSSEFTINESVSGELVDLRIQYKNDIPVIYVWLLETTGKRI
;
A
#
# COMPACT_ATOMS: atom_id res chain seq x y z
N MET A 1 -51.21 26.21 -43.97
CA MET A 1 -50.48 27.16 -43.12
C MET A 1 -50.73 26.80 -41.66
N LEU A 2 -49.70 26.30 -40.97
CA LEU A 2 -49.37 26.59 -39.56
C LEU A 2 -48.22 25.65 -39.17
N SER A 3 -47.00 26.15 -39.39
CA SER A 3 -45.78 25.60 -38.80
C SER A 3 -45.80 25.87 -37.30
N GLY A 4 -45.76 24.82 -36.49
CA GLY A 4 -45.54 24.90 -35.05
C GLY A 4 -44.11 24.50 -34.73
N THR A 5 -43.22 25.49 -34.65
CA THR A 5 -41.82 25.30 -34.24
C THR A 5 -41.75 25.16 -32.72
N LEU A 6 -41.39 23.96 -32.22
CA LEU A 6 -41.07 23.71 -30.82
C LEU A 6 -39.67 24.26 -30.52
N ILE A 7 -39.59 25.36 -29.78
CA ILE A 7 -38.34 25.90 -29.24
C ILE A 7 -38.03 25.15 -27.94
N PHE A 8 -37.02 24.29 -27.97
CA PHE A 8 -36.41 23.74 -26.74
C PHE A 8 -35.64 24.86 -26.03
N THR A 9 -36.18 25.35 -24.92
CA THR A 9 -35.45 26.21 -23.98
C THR A 9 -34.41 25.37 -23.24
N GLY A 10 -33.14 25.71 -23.42
CA GLY A 10 -32.01 25.08 -22.74
C GLY A 10 -32.05 25.27 -21.22
N CYS A 11 -31.63 24.23 -20.50
CA CYS A 11 -31.35 24.29 -19.07
C CYS A 11 -30.23 25.31 -18.82
N LYS A 12 -30.56 26.43 -18.17
CA LYS A 12 -29.57 27.28 -17.53
C LYS A 12 -29.02 26.52 -16.33
N THR A 13 -27.78 26.06 -16.42
CA THR A 13 -26.99 25.66 -15.25
C THR A 13 -26.81 26.90 -14.38
N LEU A 14 -27.55 26.96 -13.27
CA LEU A 14 -27.25 27.88 -12.20
C LEU A 14 -25.84 27.54 -11.67
N PRO A 15 -24.90 28.50 -11.63
CA PRO A 15 -23.62 28.26 -10.97
C PRO A 15 -23.89 27.92 -9.51
N GLN A 16 -23.67 26.67 -9.14
CA GLN A 16 -23.68 26.26 -7.74
C GLN A 16 -22.58 27.07 -7.04
N PRO A 17 -22.89 27.75 -5.92
CA PRO A 17 -21.85 28.36 -5.10
C PRO A 17 -20.85 27.27 -4.68
N PRO A 18 -19.55 27.58 -4.59
CA PRO A 18 -18.54 26.60 -4.18
C PRO A 18 -18.98 25.98 -2.86
N GLU A 19 -19.15 24.66 -2.87
CA GLU A 19 -19.58 23.89 -1.72
C GLU A 19 -18.56 24.15 -0.61
N LYS A 20 -18.96 24.94 0.39
CA LYS A 20 -18.12 25.28 1.53
C LYS A 20 -17.74 23.95 2.17
N HIS A 21 -16.48 23.51 2.03
CA HIS A 21 -15.98 22.29 2.66
C HIS A 21 -16.34 22.33 4.15
N ARG A 22 -17.38 21.58 4.55
CA ARG A 22 -17.69 21.38 5.96
C ARG A 22 -16.53 20.56 6.50
N GLU A 23 -15.78 21.12 7.44
CA GLU A 23 -14.78 20.37 8.19
C GLU A 23 -15.51 19.23 8.93
N THR A 24 -15.53 18.06 8.31
CA THR A 24 -15.98 16.82 8.93
C THR A 24 -14.99 16.48 10.03
N HIS A 25 -15.44 16.58 11.27
CA HIS A 25 -14.69 16.13 12.43
C HIS A 25 -14.90 14.62 12.58
N LEU A 26 -13.81 13.87 12.73
CA LEU A 26 -13.82 12.44 13.01
C LEU A 26 -13.18 12.19 14.38
N PRO A 27 -13.60 11.18 15.14
CA PRO A 27 -12.81 10.71 16.26
C PRO A 27 -11.38 10.39 15.81
N CYS A 28 -10.39 10.90 16.54
CA CYS A 28 -8.98 10.78 16.17
C CYS A 28 -8.55 9.31 15.97
N TRP A 29 -9.16 8.37 16.71
CA TRP A 29 -8.88 6.94 16.59
C TRP A 29 -9.27 6.34 15.23
N ILE A 30 -10.11 7.00 14.42
CA ILE A 30 -10.41 6.54 13.05
C ILE A 30 -9.18 6.71 12.15
N GLN A 31 -8.49 7.84 12.27
CA GLN A 31 -7.31 8.14 11.44
C GLN A 31 -6.00 7.72 12.10
N SER A 32 -5.96 7.63 13.43
CA SER A 32 -4.80 7.23 14.23
C SER A 32 -5.25 6.29 15.35
N PRO A 33 -5.55 5.02 15.05
CA PRO A 33 -6.02 4.05 16.05
C PRO A 33 -4.93 3.66 17.06
N LYS A 34 -3.67 4.00 16.80
CA LYS A 34 -2.64 4.04 17.84
C LYS A 34 -2.66 5.43 18.50
N GLN A 35 -2.94 5.48 19.80
CA GLN A 35 -2.93 6.70 20.62
C GLN A 35 -1.96 6.51 21.79
N ALA A 36 -0.86 7.26 21.82
CA ALA A 36 0.24 7.05 22.76
C ALA A 36 0.68 5.56 22.78
N GLU A 37 0.62 4.89 23.93
CA GLU A 37 0.96 3.46 24.11
C GLU A 37 -0.22 2.51 23.83
N GLN A 38 -1.41 3.04 23.52
CA GLN A 38 -2.60 2.24 23.26
C GLN A 38 -2.73 1.97 21.76
N LEU A 39 -2.60 0.71 21.36
CA LEU A 39 -2.99 0.24 20.04
C LEU A 39 -4.43 -0.28 20.09
N GLY A 40 -5.28 0.21 19.20
CA GLY A 40 -6.58 -0.40 18.96
C GLY A 40 -6.89 -0.65 17.50
N PHE A 41 -8.06 -1.23 17.29
CA PHE A 41 -8.45 -1.80 16.01
C PHE A 41 -9.83 -1.29 15.61
N ILE A 42 -9.94 -0.86 14.36
CA ILE A 42 -11.17 -0.30 13.81
C ILE A 42 -11.95 -1.38 13.08
N GLY A 43 -13.20 -1.54 13.47
CA GLY A 43 -14.20 -2.26 12.69
C GLY A 43 -15.19 -1.28 12.07
N THR A 44 -15.62 -1.62 10.86
CA THR A 44 -16.52 -0.79 10.06
C THR A 44 -17.71 -1.60 9.60
N ALA A 45 -18.86 -0.96 9.43
CA ALA A 45 -20.06 -1.56 8.87
C ALA A 45 -20.85 -0.53 8.05
N ALA A 46 -21.79 -1.02 7.23
CA ALA A 46 -22.75 -0.14 6.59
C ALA A 46 -23.51 0.66 7.68
N PRO A 47 -23.86 1.93 7.42
CA PRO A 47 -24.41 2.83 8.43
C PRO A 47 -25.83 2.42 8.86
N PHE A 48 -26.52 1.64 8.03
CA PHE A 48 -27.87 1.16 8.28
C PHE A 48 -27.94 -0.37 8.23
N SER A 49 -28.79 -0.93 9.07
CA SER A 49 -29.05 -2.36 9.20
C SER A 49 -30.54 -2.59 9.37
N ALA A 50 -31.07 -3.68 8.78
CA ALA A 50 -32.44 -4.13 9.00
C ALA A 50 -32.67 -4.69 10.41
N ILE A 51 -31.59 -5.07 11.10
CA ILE A 51 -31.61 -5.54 12.48
C ILE A 51 -31.27 -4.36 13.40
N PRO A 52 -32.02 -4.13 14.49
CA PRO A 52 -31.70 -3.13 15.51
C PRO A 52 -30.24 -3.26 15.97
N ASN A 53 -29.50 -2.16 15.97
CA ASN A 53 -28.07 -2.09 16.31
C ASN A 53 -27.16 -3.05 15.52
N GLY A 54 -27.64 -3.62 14.41
CA GLY A 54 -26.89 -4.63 13.65
C GLY A 54 -25.61 -4.08 13.03
N SER A 55 -25.60 -2.80 12.63
CA SER A 55 -24.40 -2.11 12.15
C SER A 55 -23.33 -2.00 13.23
N GLU A 56 -23.72 -1.60 14.44
CA GLU A 56 -22.82 -1.50 15.58
C GLU A 56 -22.27 -2.87 16.01
N LEU A 57 -23.14 -3.87 16.09
CA LEU A 57 -22.73 -5.25 16.39
C LEU A 57 -21.72 -5.75 15.35
N ALA A 58 -21.98 -5.50 14.07
CA ALA A 58 -21.08 -5.89 12.99
C ALA A 58 -19.74 -5.15 13.05
N SER A 59 -19.73 -3.84 13.30
CA SER A 59 -18.48 -3.07 13.43
C SER A 59 -17.69 -3.50 14.66
N ARG A 60 -18.30 -3.64 15.84
CA ARG A 60 -17.62 -4.15 17.06
C ARG A 60 -17.04 -5.55 16.84
N THR A 61 -17.81 -6.47 16.24
CA THR A 61 -17.35 -7.83 15.95
C THR A 61 -16.15 -7.84 15.00
N ARG A 62 -16.17 -6.99 13.97
CA ARG A 62 -15.04 -6.86 13.02
C ARG A 62 -13.80 -6.27 13.70
N ALA A 63 -13.98 -5.28 14.58
CA ALA A 63 -12.91 -4.71 15.38
C ALA A 63 -12.27 -5.79 16.26
N LEU A 64 -13.09 -6.55 17.01
CA LEU A 64 -12.63 -7.64 17.88
C LEU A 64 -11.86 -8.71 17.12
N LYS A 65 -12.37 -9.14 15.95
CA LYS A 65 -11.67 -10.12 15.10
C LYS A 65 -10.29 -9.62 14.66
N LYS A 66 -10.15 -8.33 14.35
CA LYS A 66 -8.85 -7.74 13.98
C LYS A 66 -7.88 -7.71 15.15
N LEU A 67 -8.34 -7.26 16.33
CA LEU A 67 -7.55 -7.28 17.56
C LEU A 67 -7.07 -8.70 17.87
N ALA A 68 -7.99 -9.67 17.85
CA ALA A 68 -7.67 -11.06 18.13
C ALA A 68 -6.68 -11.64 17.10
N ALA A 69 -6.87 -11.37 15.80
CA ALA A 69 -5.95 -11.80 14.76
C ALA A 69 -4.54 -11.21 14.94
N TYR A 70 -4.44 -9.92 15.28
CA TYR A 70 -3.16 -9.26 15.49
C TYR A 70 -2.41 -9.83 16.72
N HIS A 71 -3.12 -10.12 17.81
CA HIS A 71 -2.53 -10.69 19.02
C HIS A 71 -2.50 -12.23 19.04
N ALA A 72 -2.90 -12.89 17.95
CA ALA A 72 -3.06 -14.35 17.85
C ALA A 72 -3.91 -14.97 18.98
N ILE A 73 -4.96 -14.27 19.38
CA ILE A 73 -5.98 -14.77 20.30
C ILE A 73 -7.00 -15.57 19.50
N GLN A 74 -7.23 -16.82 19.88
CA GLN A 74 -8.30 -17.62 19.30
C GLN A 74 -9.63 -17.25 19.97
N LEU A 75 -10.54 -16.67 19.19
CA LEU A 75 -11.88 -16.33 19.65
C LEU A 75 -12.78 -17.57 19.66
N GLN A 76 -13.47 -17.80 20.76
CA GLN A 76 -14.52 -18.79 20.87
C GLN A 76 -15.87 -18.24 20.38
N ARG A 77 -16.84 -19.13 20.11
CA ARG A 77 -18.20 -18.71 19.74
C ARG A 77 -18.84 -17.81 20.81
N SER A 78 -18.59 -18.10 22.09
CA SER A 78 -19.04 -17.29 23.22
C SER A 78 -18.50 -15.87 23.18
N ASP A 79 -17.26 -15.67 22.74
CA ASP A 79 -16.65 -14.34 22.63
C ASP A 79 -17.34 -13.49 21.58
N LEU A 80 -17.76 -14.11 20.46
CA LEU A 80 -18.50 -13.41 19.41
C LEU A 80 -19.96 -13.15 19.80
N GLN A 81 -20.56 -14.03 20.61
CA GLN A 81 -21.91 -13.84 21.14
C GLN A 81 -21.99 -12.81 22.26
N GLY A 82 -20.88 -12.62 22.99
CA GLY A 82 -20.75 -11.60 24.04
C GLY A 82 -20.56 -10.17 23.53
N VAL A 83 -20.43 -9.97 22.22
CA VAL A 83 -20.39 -8.62 21.64
C VAL A 83 -21.80 -8.06 21.65
N THR A 84 -22.04 -7.03 22.47
CA THR A 84 -23.33 -6.31 22.53
C THR A 84 -23.11 -4.81 22.33
N PRO A 85 -24.15 -4.04 21.98
CA PRO A 85 -24.08 -2.57 21.94
C PRO A 85 -24.01 -1.93 23.33
N ASP A 86 -24.66 -2.54 24.32
CA ASP A 86 -24.89 -1.93 25.64
C ASP A 86 -23.70 -2.04 26.58
N GLU A 87 -22.85 -3.07 26.40
CA GLU A 87 -21.67 -3.31 27.23
C GLU A 87 -20.43 -2.68 26.57
N PRO A 88 -19.77 -1.69 27.19
CA PRO A 88 -18.54 -1.09 26.65
C PRO A 88 -17.30 -1.96 26.92
N THR A 89 -17.43 -3.03 27.70
CA THR A 89 -16.32 -3.88 28.13
C THR A 89 -16.72 -5.34 28.03
N GLN A 90 -15.78 -6.21 27.67
CA GLN A 90 -16.01 -7.66 27.60
C GLN A 90 -14.76 -8.41 28.07
N VAL A 91 -14.94 -9.43 28.90
CA VAL A 91 -13.90 -10.41 29.21
C VAL A 91 -14.00 -11.57 28.22
N LEU A 92 -12.92 -11.81 27.48
CA LEU A 92 -12.82 -12.91 26.52
C LEU A 92 -12.53 -14.23 27.25
N SER A 93 -12.89 -15.34 26.61
CA SER A 93 -12.56 -16.70 27.06
C SER A 93 -11.07 -16.93 27.31
N SER A 94 -10.21 -16.15 26.64
CA SER A 94 -8.76 -16.14 26.84
C SER A 94 -8.29 -15.40 28.09
N GLY A 95 -9.20 -14.82 28.89
CA GLY A 95 -8.89 -14.02 30.07
C GLY A 95 -8.56 -12.54 29.78
N HIS A 96 -8.41 -12.16 28.51
CA HIS A 96 -8.18 -10.76 28.14
C HIS A 96 -9.46 -9.93 28.30
N THR A 97 -9.32 -8.72 28.83
CA THR A 97 -10.42 -7.74 28.85
C THR A 97 -10.27 -6.79 27.67
N VAL A 98 -11.33 -6.61 26.89
CA VAL A 98 -11.39 -5.66 25.78
C VAL A 98 -12.39 -4.55 26.08
N TYR A 99 -12.11 -3.36 25.55
CA TYR A 99 -12.91 -2.16 25.70
C TYR A 99 -13.34 -1.68 24.32
N TYR A 100 -14.63 -1.41 24.15
CA TYR A 100 -15.23 -0.86 22.94
C TYR A 100 -15.44 0.65 23.09
N SER A 101 -15.22 1.39 22.01
CA SER A 101 -15.63 2.79 21.95
C SER A 101 -17.14 2.92 21.81
N ALA A 102 -17.66 4.10 22.13
CA ALA A 102 -18.96 4.53 21.60
C ALA A 102 -18.94 4.43 20.05
N PRO A 103 -20.07 4.07 19.42
CA PRO A 103 -20.16 4.05 17.97
C PRO A 103 -20.00 5.45 17.37
N PHE A 104 -19.37 5.53 16.20
CA PHE A 104 -19.32 6.77 15.42
C PHE A 104 -19.86 6.55 14.02
N ASN A 105 -20.78 7.43 13.60
CA ASN A 105 -21.49 7.30 12.34
C ASN A 105 -21.20 8.45 11.39
N THR A 106 -20.92 8.07 10.16
CA THR A 106 -20.92 8.96 8.99
C THR A 106 -22.12 8.60 8.11
N GLN A 107 -22.33 9.36 7.03
CA GLN A 107 -23.37 9.05 6.04
C GLN A 107 -23.18 7.66 5.41
N ASP A 108 -21.93 7.18 5.31
CA ASP A 108 -21.60 5.97 4.55
C ASP A 108 -21.07 4.82 5.41
N THR A 109 -20.77 5.04 6.69
CA THR A 109 -20.07 4.06 7.52
C THR A 109 -20.35 4.24 9.02
N GLN A 110 -20.62 3.10 9.68
CA GLN A 110 -20.58 2.93 11.13
C GLN A 110 -19.18 2.45 11.53
N TYR A 111 -18.55 3.14 12.48
CA TYR A 111 -17.25 2.81 13.04
C TYR A 111 -17.36 2.36 14.50
N SER A 112 -16.55 1.37 14.85
CA SER A 112 -16.28 0.98 16.24
C SER A 112 -14.79 0.75 16.42
N TYR A 113 -14.30 1.04 17.62
CA TYR A 113 -12.92 0.81 18.01
C TYR A 113 -12.86 -0.17 19.18
N VAL A 114 -11.82 -1.01 19.20
CA VAL A 114 -11.55 -1.94 20.30
C VAL A 114 -10.08 -1.94 20.69
N SER A 115 -9.79 -2.07 21.99
CA SER A 115 -8.43 -2.19 22.53
C SER A 115 -8.41 -2.90 23.88
N PHE A 116 -7.22 -3.25 24.38
CA PHE A 116 -7.05 -3.81 25.74
C PHE A 116 -7.03 -2.78 26.86
N MET A 117 -7.09 -1.49 26.53
CA MET A 117 -7.17 -0.39 27.48
C MET A 117 -8.41 0.45 27.17
N PRO A 118 -9.05 1.08 28.18
CA PRO A 118 -10.14 2.01 27.94
C PRO A 118 -9.62 3.24 27.18
N LEU A 119 -10.42 3.72 26.22
CA LEU A 119 -10.11 4.93 25.46
C LEU A 119 -10.20 6.16 26.38
N LYS A 120 -9.08 6.85 26.59
CA LYS A 120 -9.03 8.11 27.36
C LYS A 120 -9.55 9.26 26.48
N GLU A 121 -10.87 9.42 26.44
CA GLU A 121 -11.62 10.44 25.67
C GLU A 121 -11.38 10.44 24.13
N SER A 122 -12.46 10.36 23.35
CA SER A 122 -12.36 10.49 21.90
C SER A 122 -12.17 11.95 21.50
N ALA A 123 -10.93 12.42 21.42
CA ALA A 123 -10.63 13.69 20.78
C ALA A 123 -11.19 13.67 19.34
N ASN A 124 -11.74 14.80 18.91
CA ASN A 124 -12.16 15.00 17.52
C ASN A 124 -11.00 15.60 16.74
N CYS A 125 -10.66 14.96 15.63
CA CYS A 125 -9.61 15.38 14.71
C CYS A 125 -10.23 15.82 13.38
N PRO A 126 -9.66 16.84 12.71
CA PRO A 126 -10.01 17.13 11.32
C PRO A 126 -9.56 15.97 10.43
N VAL A 127 -10.34 15.70 9.37
CA VAL A 127 -9.92 14.75 8.33
C VAL A 127 -8.61 15.22 7.73
N ARG A 128 -7.56 14.42 7.90
CA ARG A 128 -6.23 14.70 7.31
C ARG A 128 -6.20 14.38 5.81
N PRO A 129 -5.95 15.37 4.93
CA PRO A 129 -5.65 15.09 3.53
C PRO A 129 -4.25 14.48 3.38
N CYS A 130 -4.05 13.68 2.34
CA CYS A 130 -2.72 13.30 1.87
C CYS A 130 -2.26 14.31 0.80
N ASP A 131 -1.02 14.77 0.91
CA ASP A 131 -0.34 15.53 -0.12
C ASP A 131 1.01 14.85 -0.40
N PHE A 132 1.10 14.15 -1.52
CA PHE A 132 2.33 13.48 -1.96
C PHE A 132 3.42 14.46 -2.41
N THR A 133 3.06 15.69 -2.79
CA THR A 133 4.01 16.72 -3.24
C THR A 133 4.73 17.32 -2.04
N LEU A 134 3.98 17.62 -0.98
CA LEU A 134 4.50 18.16 0.28
C LEU A 134 4.89 17.08 1.28
N CYS A 135 4.65 15.80 0.95
CA CYS A 135 4.83 14.69 1.86
C CYS A 135 4.09 14.90 3.18
N GLN A 136 2.83 15.33 3.08
CA GLN A 136 1.99 15.57 4.24
C GLN A 136 0.88 14.53 4.33
N PRO A 137 0.69 13.89 5.49
CA PRO A 137 1.57 13.93 6.67
C PRO A 137 2.96 13.31 6.42
N ALA A 138 3.97 13.68 7.21
CA ALA A 138 5.38 13.31 7.01
C ALA A 138 5.60 11.82 6.70
N TRP A 139 4.89 10.94 7.41
CA TRP A 139 4.95 9.48 7.23
C TRP A 139 4.58 8.98 5.83
N LEU A 140 3.97 9.82 4.99
CA LEU A 140 3.57 9.48 3.61
C LEU A 140 4.77 9.26 2.69
N CYS A 141 5.86 10.01 2.92
CA CYS A 141 7.13 9.87 2.18
C CYS A 141 8.31 9.59 3.11
N GLU A 142 8.18 9.82 4.41
CA GLU A 142 9.28 9.60 5.35
C GLU A 142 9.07 8.29 6.08
N ASN A 143 10.06 7.42 5.94
CA ASN A 143 10.12 6.18 6.67
C ASN A 143 10.93 6.35 7.95
N GLU A 144 10.40 7.13 8.90
CA GLU A 144 11.02 7.29 10.22
C GLU A 144 11.15 5.95 10.96
N GLN A 145 10.34 4.95 10.59
CA GLN A 145 10.36 3.61 11.18
C GLN A 145 10.24 2.54 10.10
N ARG A 146 11.37 1.88 9.88
CA ARG A 146 11.55 0.63 9.12
C ARG A 146 10.44 -0.40 9.33
N ASN A 147 10.18 -1.20 8.29
CA ASN A 147 9.10 -2.21 8.21
C ASN A 147 7.66 -1.69 8.15
N GLN A 148 7.39 -0.46 7.69
CA GLN A 148 6.02 -0.01 7.41
C GLN A 148 5.60 -0.30 5.96
N VAL A 149 4.31 -0.48 5.73
CA VAL A 149 3.74 -0.64 4.39
C VAL A 149 2.53 0.26 4.20
N LEU A 150 2.39 0.82 3.00
CA LEU A 150 1.20 1.58 2.62
C LEU A 150 0.13 0.63 2.10
N GLY A 151 -1.06 0.72 2.68
CA GLY A 151 -2.31 0.19 2.15
C GLY A 151 -3.08 1.28 1.45
N VAL A 152 -3.56 1.01 0.23
CA VAL A 152 -4.34 1.97 -0.56
C VAL A 152 -5.71 1.39 -0.82
N SER A 153 -6.77 2.15 -0.58
CA SER A 153 -8.13 1.78 -0.96
C SER A 153 -8.83 2.93 -1.66
N TYR A 154 -9.25 2.67 -2.89
CA TYR A 154 -10.14 3.55 -3.64
C TYR A 154 -11.52 3.61 -3.00
N TYR A 155 -12.25 4.69 -3.29
CA TYR A 155 -13.69 4.74 -3.00
C TYR A 155 -14.42 3.77 -3.90
N THR A 156 -15.35 3.03 -3.31
CA THR A 156 -16.16 2.04 -4.00
C THR A 156 -17.61 2.22 -3.57
N VAL A 157 -18.53 1.50 -4.21
CA VAL A 157 -19.94 1.42 -3.82
C VAL A 157 -20.16 0.95 -2.37
N SER A 158 -19.12 0.47 -1.68
CA SER A 158 -19.17 0.10 -0.26
C SER A 158 -18.08 0.83 0.54
N PRO A 159 -18.28 2.13 0.88
CA PRO A 159 -17.26 2.95 1.55
C PRO A 159 -16.82 2.39 2.90
N HIS A 160 -17.75 1.76 3.63
CA HIS A 160 -17.45 1.06 4.88
C HIS A 160 -16.41 -0.06 4.74
N GLN A 161 -16.09 -0.53 3.53
CA GLN A 161 -15.05 -1.54 3.30
C GLN A 161 -13.66 -0.95 3.11
N GLN A 162 -13.49 0.37 2.93
CA GLN A 162 -12.21 0.97 2.56
C GLN A 162 -11.06 0.61 3.51
N ILE A 163 -11.27 0.67 4.83
CA ILE A 163 -10.25 0.28 5.82
C ILE A 163 -9.83 -1.19 5.63
N SER A 164 -10.79 -2.07 5.37
CA SER A 164 -10.51 -3.50 5.16
C SER A 164 -9.84 -3.80 3.82
N VAL A 165 -10.17 -3.05 2.76
CA VAL A 165 -9.52 -3.14 1.45
C VAL A 165 -8.09 -2.64 1.55
N SER A 166 -7.89 -1.48 2.19
CA SER A 166 -6.56 -0.91 2.46
C SER A 166 -5.68 -1.89 3.24
N GLU A 167 -6.22 -2.54 4.26
CA GLU A 167 -5.51 -3.55 5.05
C GLU A 167 -5.15 -4.79 4.20
N ARG A 168 -6.05 -5.26 3.33
CA ARG A 168 -5.76 -6.37 2.40
C ARG A 168 -4.64 -6.01 1.43
N ASN A 169 -4.67 -4.79 0.88
CA ASN A 169 -3.64 -4.32 -0.04
C ASN A 169 -2.29 -4.15 0.66
N ALA A 170 -2.28 -3.64 1.90
CA ALA A 170 -1.09 -3.60 2.74
C ALA A 170 -0.51 -5.00 3.01
N LYS A 171 -1.35 -5.99 3.33
CA LYS A 171 -0.93 -7.38 3.50
C LYS A 171 -0.38 -7.98 2.20
N ALA A 172 -0.99 -7.68 1.06
CA ALA A 172 -0.47 -8.12 -0.23
C ALA A 172 0.93 -7.56 -0.49
N VAL A 173 1.15 -6.27 -0.23
CA VAL A 173 2.47 -5.64 -0.32
C VAL A 173 3.48 -6.27 0.65
N ALA A 174 3.14 -6.37 1.94
CA ALA A 174 4.02 -6.93 2.96
C ALA A 174 4.41 -8.40 2.68
N SER A 175 3.55 -9.16 2.00
CA SER A 175 3.83 -10.56 1.65
C SER A 175 5.03 -10.71 0.71
N PHE A 176 5.20 -9.75 -0.21
CA PHE A 176 6.36 -9.70 -1.11
C PHE A 176 7.65 -9.36 -0.37
N LEU A 177 7.57 -8.47 0.62
CA LEU A 177 8.73 -8.01 1.40
C LEU A 177 9.28 -9.12 2.31
N LEU A 178 8.40 -9.92 2.92
CA LEU A 178 8.80 -11.02 3.81
C LEU A 178 9.64 -12.07 3.07
N GLN A 179 9.13 -12.58 1.96
CA GLN A 179 9.84 -13.49 1.07
C GLN A 179 9.15 -13.52 -0.29
N ALA A 180 9.92 -13.29 -1.35
CA ALA A 180 9.46 -13.39 -2.72
C ALA A 180 10.32 -14.37 -3.50
N ARG A 181 9.65 -15.18 -4.32
CA ARG A 181 10.26 -15.95 -5.38
C ARG A 181 10.20 -15.15 -6.67
N VAL A 182 11.36 -14.89 -7.25
CA VAL A 182 11.52 -14.22 -8.55
C VAL A 182 11.89 -15.28 -9.57
N ASN A 183 11.01 -15.45 -10.56
CA ASN A 183 11.28 -16.25 -11.75
C ASN A 183 11.07 -15.34 -12.96
N ALA A 184 12.16 -14.86 -13.55
CA ALA A 184 12.09 -13.92 -14.68
C ALA A 184 13.17 -14.22 -15.71
N THR A 185 12.88 -13.87 -16.96
CA THR A 185 13.81 -13.87 -18.07
C THR A 185 13.90 -12.44 -18.60
N GLU A 186 15.12 -11.90 -18.63
CA GLU A 186 15.41 -10.59 -19.20
C GLU A 186 16.14 -10.74 -20.51
N TYR A 187 15.65 -10.04 -21.53
CA TYR A 187 16.28 -9.90 -22.82
C TYR A 187 16.78 -8.46 -22.93
N LEU A 188 18.09 -8.29 -22.92
CA LEU A 188 18.75 -7.02 -23.18
C LEU A 188 19.34 -7.06 -24.58
N GLN A 189 18.94 -6.13 -25.42
CA GLN A 189 19.47 -5.98 -26.76
C GLN A 189 20.00 -4.56 -26.93
N GLU A 190 21.31 -4.44 -27.06
CA GLU A 190 22.04 -3.22 -27.36
C GLU A 190 22.53 -3.28 -28.80
N ARG A 191 22.36 -2.22 -29.57
CA ARG A 191 22.84 -2.17 -30.94
C ARG A 191 23.38 -0.79 -31.29
N ALA A 192 24.68 -0.64 -31.50
CA ALA A 192 25.32 0.56 -32.03
C ALA A 192 26.27 0.21 -33.17
N ILE A 193 25.79 0.38 -34.39
CA ILE A 193 26.41 0.09 -35.65
C ILE A 193 26.49 1.35 -36.51
N ASN A 194 27.62 1.60 -37.18
CA ASN A 194 27.68 1.44 -38.64
C ASN A 194 29.01 1.72 -39.28
N ARG A 195 29.21 1.09 -40.45
CA ARG A 195 30.21 1.58 -41.41
C ARG A 195 29.70 2.83 -42.12
N ASP A 196 28.46 2.72 -42.60
CA ASP A 196 27.63 3.77 -43.22
C ASP A 196 26.14 3.36 -43.33
N GLY A 197 25.71 2.16 -42.93
CA GLY A 197 24.28 1.76 -42.91
C GLY A 197 23.54 2.02 -41.60
N THR A 198 23.83 3.19 -41.00
CA THR A 198 23.60 3.76 -39.64
C THR A 198 22.56 3.15 -38.66
N LEU A 199 22.99 2.81 -37.44
CA LEU A 199 22.19 2.44 -36.26
C LEU A 199 23.06 2.74 -35.06
N ARG A 200 23.08 3.98 -34.63
CA ARG A 200 24.18 4.52 -33.85
C ARG A 200 24.11 4.27 -32.35
N HIS A 201 22.96 3.87 -31.84
CA HIS A 201 22.77 3.21 -30.56
C HIS A 201 21.27 3.00 -30.34
N GLU A 202 20.89 1.83 -29.87
CA GLU A 202 19.54 1.48 -29.47
C GLU A 202 19.65 0.45 -28.34
N ILE A 203 18.86 0.64 -27.28
CA ILE A 203 18.73 -0.33 -26.19
C ILE A 203 17.26 -0.74 -26.14
N ASN A 204 17.02 -2.02 -26.37
CA ASN A 204 15.76 -2.68 -26.15
C ASN A 204 15.90 -3.59 -24.94
N PHE A 205 14.98 -3.42 -23.99
CA PHE A 205 14.90 -4.23 -22.80
C PHE A 205 13.50 -4.82 -22.73
N ASN A 206 13.43 -6.14 -22.57
CA ASN A 206 12.19 -6.84 -22.32
C ASN A 206 12.38 -7.77 -21.13
N ARG A 207 11.47 -7.68 -20.16
CA ARG A 207 11.41 -8.59 -19.03
C ARG A 207 10.10 -9.33 -19.08
N ASN A 208 10.18 -10.66 -19.11
CA ASN A 208 9.03 -11.51 -18.87
C ASN A 208 9.28 -12.30 -17.59
N GLY A 209 8.30 -12.38 -16.72
CA GLY A 209 8.49 -13.09 -15.46
C GLY A 209 7.40 -12.84 -14.46
N LYS A 210 7.57 -13.49 -13.32
CA LYS A 210 6.64 -13.39 -12.20
C LYS A 210 7.42 -13.28 -10.90
N VAL A 211 7.02 -12.30 -10.11
CA VAL A 211 7.36 -12.25 -8.69
C VAL A 211 6.17 -12.80 -7.92
N THR A 212 6.41 -13.84 -7.12
CA THR A 212 5.39 -14.44 -6.24
C THR A 212 5.79 -14.29 -4.79
N ALA A 213 4.91 -13.70 -3.99
CA ALA A 213 5.05 -13.73 -2.55
C ALA A 213 4.96 -15.19 -2.06
N GLN A 214 5.90 -15.58 -1.18
CA GLN A 214 5.93 -16.87 -0.51
C GLN A 214 5.61 -16.75 0.98
N GLY A 215 5.78 -15.56 1.56
CA GLY A 215 5.43 -15.27 2.94
C GLY A 215 3.97 -14.87 3.12
N VAL A 216 3.37 -15.23 4.25
CA VAL A 216 2.12 -14.63 4.72
C VAL A 216 2.48 -13.66 5.84
N PRO A 217 2.34 -12.33 5.64
CA PRO A 217 2.65 -11.36 6.68
C PRO A 217 1.63 -11.54 7.79
N THR A 218 2.09 -11.99 8.94
CA THR A 218 1.17 -12.60 9.90
C THR A 218 0.33 -11.55 10.62
N ARG A 219 0.82 -10.33 10.86
CA ARG A 219 0.15 -9.34 11.74
C ARG A 219 0.50 -7.90 11.36
N LEU A 220 -0.41 -7.19 10.72
CA LEU A 220 -0.30 -5.76 10.45
C LEU A 220 -1.39 -4.99 11.20
N ALA A 221 -1.04 -3.87 11.81
CA ALA A 221 -1.99 -2.93 12.39
C ALA A 221 -1.93 -1.60 11.64
N LEU A 222 -3.10 -1.00 11.42
CA LEU A 222 -3.20 0.38 10.95
C LEU A 222 -2.65 1.27 12.07
N HIS A 223 -1.72 2.16 11.76
CA HIS A 223 -1.19 3.14 12.69
C HIS A 223 -1.74 4.53 12.40
N GLN A 224 -1.74 4.92 11.12
CA GLN A 224 -2.13 6.24 10.65
C GLN A 224 -2.82 6.14 9.30
N SER A 225 -3.66 7.11 8.95
CA SER A 225 -4.25 7.22 7.62
C SER A 225 -4.57 8.66 7.24
N CYS A 226 -4.64 8.91 5.94
CA CYS A 226 -5.08 10.16 5.34
C CYS A 226 -5.93 9.89 4.10
N GLN A 227 -6.57 10.93 3.56
CA GLN A 227 -7.41 10.85 2.36
C GLN A 227 -6.78 11.62 1.19
N TYR A 228 -6.60 10.98 0.05
CA TYR A 228 -6.24 11.64 -1.21
C TYR A 228 -7.45 11.62 -2.16
N GLY A 229 -8.18 12.74 -2.23
CA GLY A 229 -9.50 12.77 -2.86
C GLY A 229 -10.44 11.78 -2.16
N SER A 230 -10.87 10.74 -2.88
CA SER A 230 -11.72 9.68 -2.35
C SER A 230 -10.94 8.42 -1.92
N THR A 231 -9.62 8.43 -2.04
CA THR A 231 -8.75 7.28 -1.77
C THR A 231 -8.20 7.33 -0.35
N LEU A 232 -8.46 6.27 0.42
CA LEU A 232 -7.86 6.06 1.73
C LEU A 232 -6.44 5.52 1.57
N ILE A 233 -5.48 6.22 2.16
CA ILE A 233 -4.10 5.75 2.33
C ILE A 233 -3.88 5.43 3.81
N GLY A 234 -3.57 4.18 4.12
CA GLY A 234 -3.27 3.71 5.46
C GLY A 234 -1.82 3.29 5.61
N LEU A 235 -1.19 3.71 6.69
CA LEU A 235 0.12 3.25 7.12
C LEU A 235 -0.03 2.06 8.05
N TYR A 236 0.45 0.89 7.63
CA TYR A 236 0.39 -0.33 8.41
C TYR A 236 1.78 -0.73 8.90
N ARG A 237 1.84 -1.21 10.14
CA ARG A 237 3.09 -1.70 10.74
C ARG A 237 2.92 -3.12 11.28
N PRO A 238 3.97 -3.95 11.22
CA PRO A 238 4.00 -5.24 11.87
C PRO A 238 4.07 -5.09 13.38
N ASN A 239 3.81 -6.19 14.08
CA ASN A 239 3.97 -6.22 15.53
C ASN A 239 5.41 -5.87 15.95
N ALA A 240 5.56 -5.10 17.03
CA ALA A 240 6.76 -4.37 17.47
C ALA A 240 7.99 -5.25 17.82
N LEU A 241 7.98 -6.53 17.52
CA LEU A 241 9.09 -7.44 17.77
C LEU A 241 10.26 -7.29 16.78
N GLU A 242 10.12 -6.48 15.72
CA GLU A 242 11.14 -6.34 14.67
C GLU A 242 11.41 -4.87 14.28
N ALA A 243 11.59 -3.98 15.27
CA ALA A 243 12.16 -2.67 15.01
C ALA A 243 13.67 -2.83 14.72
N ILE A 244 14.02 -2.84 13.43
CA ILE A 244 15.42 -2.83 12.98
C ILE A 244 15.93 -1.39 13.05
N SER A 245 17.11 -1.20 13.63
CA SER A 245 17.80 0.08 13.74
C SER A 245 17.94 0.74 12.36
N ILE A 246 17.64 2.03 12.26
CA ILE A 246 17.86 2.84 11.05
C ILE A 246 19.39 2.96 10.82
N PRO A 247 19.94 2.50 9.68
CA PRO A 247 21.34 2.70 9.34
C PRO A 247 21.63 4.18 9.14
N THR A 248 22.85 4.58 9.47
CA THR A 248 23.34 5.93 9.21
C THR A 248 23.42 6.23 7.70
N THR A 249 23.48 7.50 7.32
CA THR A 249 23.62 7.94 5.92
C THR A 249 24.87 7.35 5.23
N SER A 250 25.97 7.17 5.97
CA SER A 250 27.17 6.48 5.48
C SER A 250 26.90 5.01 5.16
N ALA A 251 26.17 4.32 6.04
CA ALA A 251 25.80 2.91 5.84
C ALA A 251 24.86 2.73 4.63
N LEU A 252 23.95 3.67 4.37
CA LEU A 252 23.09 3.66 3.17
C LEU A 252 23.91 3.78 1.88
N ALA A 253 24.93 4.65 1.85
CA ALA A 253 25.80 4.80 0.69
C ALA A 253 26.66 3.54 0.44
N ASP A 254 27.09 2.87 1.50
CA ASP A 254 27.81 1.59 1.43
C ASP A 254 26.89 0.46 0.96
N MET A 255 25.67 0.37 1.49
CA MET A 255 24.65 -0.61 1.08
C MET A 255 24.23 -0.46 -0.38
N LYS A 256 24.18 0.77 -0.89
CA LYS A 256 23.94 1.03 -2.32
C LYS A 256 25.10 0.55 -3.18
N ARG A 257 26.35 0.76 -2.73
CA ARG A 257 27.55 0.30 -3.46
C ARG A 257 27.71 -1.22 -3.45
N SER A 258 27.28 -1.90 -2.39
CA SER A 258 27.34 -3.35 -2.27
C SER A 258 26.16 -4.09 -2.91
N GLY A 259 25.18 -3.37 -3.47
CA GLY A 259 24.02 -3.97 -4.13
C GLY A 259 22.93 -4.50 -3.18
N HIS A 260 23.08 -4.30 -1.87
CA HIS A 260 22.04 -4.69 -0.90
C HIS A 260 20.88 -3.69 -0.85
N LEU A 261 21.07 -2.43 -1.26
CA LEU A 261 19.99 -1.45 -1.40
C LEU A 261 19.70 -1.22 -2.89
N VAL A 262 18.48 -1.50 -3.32
CA VAL A 262 18.04 -1.33 -4.71
C VAL A 262 16.86 -0.40 -4.83
N LEU A 263 16.73 0.19 -6.03
CA LEU A 263 15.59 0.99 -6.44
C LEU A 263 14.72 0.15 -7.36
N GLY A 264 13.41 0.12 -7.11
CA GLY A 264 12.42 -0.25 -8.10
C GLY A 264 11.55 0.93 -8.47
N ALA A 265 11.05 0.94 -9.70
CA ALA A 265 10.21 2.01 -10.21
C ALA A 265 9.03 1.49 -11.02
N PHE A 266 7.98 2.32 -11.11
CA PHE A 266 6.87 2.10 -12.04
C PHE A 266 6.34 3.43 -12.59
N GLY A 267 6.00 3.46 -13.88
CA GLY A 267 5.37 4.61 -14.54
C GLY A 267 6.33 5.69 -15.05
N GLU A 268 7.64 5.45 -15.04
CA GLU A 268 8.63 6.44 -15.51
C GLU A 268 8.50 6.81 -16.99
N ASP A 269 8.05 5.84 -17.79
CA ASP A 269 7.76 5.94 -19.22
C ASP A 269 6.38 6.55 -19.54
N GLY A 270 5.65 6.98 -18.50
CA GLY A 270 4.28 7.47 -18.64
C GLY A 270 3.26 6.35 -18.80
N THR A 271 3.60 5.11 -18.43
CA THR A 271 2.65 4.00 -18.46
C THR A 271 1.83 3.94 -17.17
N MET A 272 0.53 3.74 -17.31
CA MET A 272 -0.39 3.49 -16.20
C MET A 272 -0.69 1.98 -16.09
N THR A 273 -1.03 1.51 -14.89
CA THR A 273 -1.54 0.14 -14.74
C THR A 273 -2.86 -0.04 -15.48
N SER A 274 -3.14 -1.25 -15.98
CA SER A 274 -4.38 -1.52 -16.74
C SER A 274 -5.67 -1.30 -15.94
N ASP A 275 -5.58 -1.32 -14.62
CA ASP A 275 -6.68 -1.06 -13.69
C ASP A 275 -6.71 0.39 -13.16
N ASN A 276 -5.75 1.24 -13.53
CA ASN A 276 -5.55 2.60 -13.03
C ASN A 276 -5.45 2.69 -11.49
N LEU A 277 -5.02 1.62 -10.81
CA LEU A 277 -4.91 1.57 -9.36
C LEU A 277 -3.46 1.81 -8.88
N LEU A 278 -3.28 2.83 -8.04
CA LEU A 278 -2.08 3.17 -7.28
C LEU A 278 -1.61 2.00 -6.41
N SER A 279 -2.52 1.20 -5.84
CA SER A 279 -2.15 -0.03 -5.14
C SER A 279 -1.41 -1.02 -6.06
N THR A 280 -1.83 -1.11 -7.32
CA THR A 280 -1.22 -1.96 -8.33
C THR A 280 0.12 -1.38 -8.79
N ALA A 281 0.20 -0.06 -8.98
CA ALA A 281 1.46 0.64 -9.31
C ALA A 281 2.52 0.45 -8.20
N ILE A 282 2.14 0.63 -6.93
CA ILE A 282 3.01 0.37 -5.77
C ILE A 282 3.50 -1.08 -5.76
N LYS A 283 2.59 -2.04 -5.96
CA LYS A 283 2.94 -3.45 -6.04
C LYS A 283 3.96 -3.72 -7.16
N LEU A 284 3.78 -3.13 -8.34
CA LEU A 284 4.68 -3.32 -9.47
C LEU A 284 6.07 -2.72 -9.21
N ALA A 285 6.16 -1.52 -8.62
CA ALA A 285 7.45 -0.93 -8.23
C ALA A 285 8.19 -1.79 -7.18
N ILE A 286 7.47 -2.42 -6.25
CA ILE A 286 8.05 -3.37 -5.29
C ILE A 286 8.54 -4.64 -6.00
N GLN A 287 7.76 -5.18 -6.95
CA GLN A 287 8.17 -6.35 -7.73
C GLN A 287 9.41 -6.06 -8.60
N ASP A 288 9.50 -4.85 -9.16
CA ASP A 288 10.67 -4.37 -9.87
C ASP A 288 11.91 -4.34 -8.95
N ALA A 289 11.80 -3.71 -7.77
CA ALA A 289 12.88 -3.69 -6.78
C ALA A 289 13.31 -5.10 -6.34
N LEU A 290 12.36 -6.02 -6.11
CA LEU A 290 12.67 -7.41 -5.75
C LEU A 290 13.38 -8.16 -6.88
N THR A 291 13.06 -7.82 -8.14
CA THR A 291 13.76 -8.38 -9.30
C THR A 291 15.20 -7.89 -9.34
N GLU A 292 15.45 -6.61 -9.04
CA GLU A 292 16.82 -6.08 -8.94
C GLU A 292 17.60 -6.69 -7.76
N LEU A 293 16.96 -6.92 -6.60
CA LEU A 293 17.59 -7.70 -5.52
C LEU A 293 17.97 -9.11 -5.98
N ALA A 294 17.05 -9.79 -6.68
CA ALA A 294 17.28 -11.14 -7.17
C ALA A 294 18.45 -11.19 -8.17
N LYS A 295 18.58 -10.17 -9.03
CA LYS A 295 19.71 -10.05 -9.96
C LYS A 295 21.05 -9.88 -9.23
N ASN A 296 21.10 -9.04 -8.21
CA ASN A 296 22.30 -8.85 -7.40
C ASN A 296 22.71 -10.13 -6.66
N LYS A 297 21.73 -10.96 -6.29
CA LYS A 297 21.96 -12.25 -5.65
C LYS A 297 22.47 -13.31 -6.63
N GLY A 298 21.89 -13.37 -7.82
CA GLY A 298 22.29 -14.33 -8.84
C GLY A 298 21.49 -14.20 -10.14
N ILE A 299 22.22 -14.22 -11.26
CA ILE A 299 21.67 -14.37 -12.60
C ILE A 299 22.38 -15.51 -13.31
N THR A 300 21.63 -16.25 -14.13
CA THR A 300 22.20 -17.18 -15.10
C THR A 300 22.20 -16.48 -16.45
N ILE A 301 23.35 -16.43 -17.11
CA ILE A 301 23.46 -15.92 -18.48
C ILE A 301 23.19 -17.11 -19.41
N ASP A 302 21.99 -17.19 -19.98
CA ASP A 302 21.57 -18.31 -20.81
C ASP A 302 22.12 -18.17 -22.23
N ALA A 303 22.12 -16.95 -22.74
CA ALA A 303 22.68 -16.62 -24.04
C ALA A 303 23.34 -15.26 -23.99
N GLN A 304 24.52 -15.16 -24.59
CA GLN A 304 25.18 -13.89 -24.82
C GLN A 304 25.69 -13.88 -26.26
N VAL A 305 25.14 -12.95 -27.03
CA VAL A 305 25.54 -12.64 -28.39
C VAL A 305 26.15 -11.25 -28.34
N GLU A 306 27.40 -11.10 -28.74
CA GLU A 306 28.08 -9.81 -28.77
C GLU A 306 28.75 -9.66 -30.13
N VAL A 307 28.59 -8.52 -30.82
CA VAL A 307 29.38 -8.25 -32.01
C VAL A 307 29.86 -6.81 -32.09
N LYS A 308 31.11 -6.60 -31.68
CA LYS A 308 31.96 -5.42 -31.95
C LYS A 308 32.58 -5.56 -33.37
N HIS A 309 32.88 -4.54 -34.17
CA HIS A 309 34.22 -3.91 -34.18
C HIS A 309 34.34 -2.64 -35.07
N HIS A 310 34.91 -1.55 -34.48
CA HIS A 310 36.09 -0.73 -34.90
C HIS A 310 36.23 -0.12 -36.30
N GLN A 311 36.98 1.01 -36.35
CA GLN A 311 37.30 1.83 -37.54
C GLN A 311 36.17 1.83 -38.59
N GLY A 312 34.95 2.00 -38.07
CA GLY A 312 33.68 2.26 -38.76
C GLY A 312 32.73 1.06 -38.90
N GLN A 313 31.82 0.66 -38.02
CA GLN A 313 31.65 0.50 -36.57
C GLN A 313 30.49 -0.50 -36.46
N TYR A 314 30.55 -1.45 -35.54
CA TYR A 314 29.43 -2.32 -35.19
C TYR A 314 29.53 -2.62 -33.70
N LEU A 315 28.42 -2.63 -32.97
CA LEU A 315 28.24 -3.19 -31.64
C LEU A 315 26.81 -3.74 -31.59
N LEU A 316 26.66 -5.02 -31.30
CA LEU A 316 25.38 -5.71 -31.23
C LEU A 316 25.43 -6.68 -30.07
N THR A 317 24.84 -6.33 -28.94
CA THR A 317 24.91 -7.10 -27.71
C THR A 317 23.51 -7.58 -27.35
N SER A 318 23.21 -8.87 -27.51
CA SER A 318 21.97 -9.50 -27.06
C SER A 318 22.30 -10.45 -25.93
N SER A 319 21.72 -10.22 -24.76
CA SER A 319 21.89 -11.08 -23.59
C SER A 319 20.53 -11.55 -23.11
N GLU A 320 20.43 -12.84 -22.83
CA GLU A 320 19.32 -13.47 -22.14
C GLU A 320 19.79 -13.86 -20.74
N PHE A 321 19.08 -13.36 -19.74
CA PHE A 321 19.35 -13.64 -18.34
C PHE A 321 18.15 -14.33 -17.72
N THR A 322 18.36 -15.50 -17.11
CA THR A 322 17.37 -16.11 -16.22
C THR A 322 17.68 -15.75 -14.78
N ILE A 323 16.66 -15.24 -14.10
CA ILE A 323 16.66 -14.89 -12.70
C ILE A 323 15.73 -15.87 -12.00
N ASN A 324 16.28 -16.66 -11.09
CA ASN A 324 15.57 -17.73 -10.42
C ASN A 324 15.92 -17.77 -8.94
N GLU A 325 15.66 -16.66 -8.24
CA GLU A 325 16.12 -16.42 -6.88
C GLU A 325 14.99 -16.24 -5.87
N SER A 326 15.30 -16.51 -4.61
CA SER A 326 14.41 -16.20 -3.48
C SER A 326 15.04 -15.06 -2.69
N VAL A 327 14.29 -13.96 -2.55
CA VAL A 327 14.77 -12.73 -1.92
C VAL A 327 13.79 -12.27 -0.86
N SER A 328 14.32 -11.55 0.12
CA SER A 328 13.55 -10.85 1.14
C SER A 328 14.06 -9.42 1.20
N GLY A 329 13.16 -8.49 1.48
CA GLY A 329 13.46 -7.08 1.43
C GLY A 329 12.70 -6.29 2.48
N GLU A 330 13.36 -5.28 3.03
CA GLU A 330 12.75 -4.29 3.90
C GLU A 330 12.45 -3.04 3.07
N LEU A 331 11.21 -2.52 3.17
CA LEU A 331 10.86 -1.24 2.56
C LEU A 331 11.57 -0.12 3.32
N VAL A 332 12.59 0.46 2.70
CA VAL A 332 13.35 1.60 3.23
C VAL A 332 12.61 2.88 2.94
N ASP A 333 12.13 3.07 1.72
CA ASP A 333 11.43 4.29 1.34
C ASP A 333 10.47 4.03 0.16
N LEU A 334 9.41 4.84 0.08
CA LEU A 334 8.44 4.84 -1.00
C LEU A 334 8.09 6.29 -1.33
N ARG A 335 8.36 6.69 -2.57
CA ARG A 335 8.03 8.02 -3.09
C ARG A 335 7.05 7.93 -4.23
N ILE A 336 6.02 8.77 -4.19
CA ILE A 336 5.00 8.90 -5.23
C ILE A 336 5.12 10.30 -5.82
N GLN A 337 5.28 10.39 -7.12
CA GLN A 337 5.24 11.64 -7.88
C GLN A 337 4.14 11.54 -8.94
N TYR A 338 3.62 12.66 -9.42
CA TYR A 338 2.71 12.67 -10.55
C TYR A 338 3.37 13.38 -11.73
N LYS A 339 3.40 12.73 -12.90
CA LYS A 339 3.80 13.33 -14.18
C LYS A 339 2.63 13.22 -15.13
N ASN A 340 2.06 14.36 -15.54
CA ASN A 340 0.89 14.42 -16.42
C ASN A 340 -0.27 13.52 -15.93
N ASP A 341 -0.62 13.63 -14.64
CA ASP A 341 -1.65 12.83 -13.95
C ASP A 341 -1.38 11.32 -13.83
N ILE A 342 -0.18 10.86 -14.21
CA ILE A 342 0.26 9.47 -14.06
C ILE A 342 1.17 9.35 -12.84
N PRO A 343 0.87 8.44 -11.89
CA PRO A 343 1.71 8.24 -10.72
C PRO A 343 2.99 7.50 -11.11
N VAL A 344 4.12 8.12 -10.80
CA VAL A 344 5.45 7.52 -10.86
C VAL A 344 5.84 7.10 -9.44
N ILE A 345 6.05 5.80 -9.26
CA ILE A 345 6.35 5.22 -7.96
C ILE A 345 7.82 4.83 -7.92
N TYR A 346 8.51 5.23 -6.87
CA TYR A 346 9.88 4.84 -6.56
C TYR A 346 9.91 4.12 -5.22
N VAL A 347 10.56 2.97 -5.16
CA VAL A 347 10.65 2.13 -3.98
C VAL A 347 12.10 1.76 -3.72
N TRP A 348 12.57 2.00 -2.50
CA TRP A 348 13.89 1.54 -2.06
C TRP A 348 13.74 0.32 -1.17
N LEU A 349 14.33 -0.79 -1.58
CA LEU A 349 14.37 -2.03 -0.81
C LEU A 349 15.78 -2.34 -0.35
N LEU A 350 15.92 -2.67 0.94
CA LEU A 350 17.15 -3.23 1.50
C LEU A 350 17.00 -4.74 1.60
N GLU A 351 17.96 -5.48 1.05
CA GLU A 351 18.04 -6.94 1.19
C GLU A 351 18.09 -7.34 2.66
N THR A 352 17.24 -8.29 3.03
CA THR A 352 17.30 -8.96 4.32
C THR A 352 17.70 -10.41 4.11
N THR A 353 18.72 -10.87 4.85
CA THR A 353 19.03 -12.30 4.86
C THR A 353 17.92 -13.01 5.62
N GLY A 354 17.17 -13.88 4.94
CA GLY A 354 15.94 -14.56 5.40
C GLY A 354 16.06 -15.49 6.62
N LYS A 355 16.91 -15.17 7.60
CA LYS A 355 16.86 -15.73 8.95
C LYS A 355 16.20 -14.72 9.88
N ARG A 356 14.92 -14.94 10.15
CA ARG A 356 14.23 -14.61 11.41
C ARG A 356 12.85 -15.27 11.36
N ILE A 357 12.76 -16.45 11.99
CA ILE A 357 11.51 -17.13 12.38
C ILE A 357 11.26 -16.76 13.83
#